data_AF-A0A3C0B7G4-F1
#
_entry.id   AF-A0A3C0B7G4-F1
#
_cell.length_a   1.000
_cell.length_b   1.000
_cell.length_c   1.000
_cell.angle_alpha   90.00
_cell.angle_beta   90.00
_cell.angle_gamma   90.00
#
_symmetry.space_group_name_H-M   'P 1'
#
loop_
_entity.id
_entity.type
_entity.pdbx_description
1 polymer ?
#
loop_
_entity_poly.entity_id
_entity_poly.type
_entity_poly.pdbx_seq_one_letter_code
_entity_poly.pdbx_strand_id
1 'polypeptide(L)' 'FDDPNLPGTLEVTVRLTPVSCGTELSITQAGIPQAIPLEMCYLGWQESLEKLKRLVEPEILDA' A
#
# COMPACT_ATOMS: atom_id res chain seq x y z
N PHE A 1 -6.73 14.19 -7.49
CA PHE A 1 -7.52 14.08 -6.25
C PHE A 1 -8.46 15.28 -6.05
N ASP A 2 -8.57 16.18 -7.03
CA ASP A 2 -9.48 17.34 -7.02
C ASP A 2 -10.60 17.18 -8.06
N ASP A 3 -11.19 15.98 -8.17
CA ASP A 3 -12.43 15.83 -8.93
C ASP A 3 -13.61 16.01 -7.96
N PRO A 4 -14.42 17.08 -8.09
CA PRO A 4 -15.58 17.31 -7.24
C PRO A 4 -16.60 16.16 -7.28
N ASN A 5 -16.52 15.26 -8.27
CA ASN A 5 -17.39 14.08 -8.40
C ASN A 5 -16.88 12.82 -7.68
N LEU A 6 -15.74 12.90 -6.99
CA LEU A 6 -15.25 11.83 -6.11
C LEU A 6 -15.25 12.26 -4.62
N PRO A 7 -16.38 12.73 -4.07
CA PRO A 7 -16.46 13.11 -2.66
C PRO A 7 -16.47 11.85 -1.80
N GLY A 8 -15.30 11.36 -1.45
CA GLY A 8 -15.10 10.28 -0.50
C GLY A 8 -13.79 10.49 0.22
N THR A 9 -13.82 10.58 1.55
CA THR A 9 -12.59 10.51 2.33
C THR A 9 -12.02 9.11 2.18
N LEU A 10 -10.88 9.01 1.50
CA LEU A 10 -10.09 7.79 1.45
C LEU A 10 -9.36 7.62 2.79
N GLU A 11 -9.64 6.53 3.49
CA GLU A 11 -8.97 6.18 4.73
C GLU A 11 -8.01 5.02 4.48
N VAL A 12 -6.71 5.25 4.67
CA VAL A 12 -5.69 4.20 4.56
C VAL A 12 -5.10 3.94 5.94
N THR A 13 -5.29 2.72 6.44
CA THR A 13 -4.67 2.24 7.67
C THR A 13 -3.53 1.31 7.33
N VAL A 14 -2.33 1.63 7.81
CA VAL A 14 -1.13 0.78 7.71
C VAL A 14 -0.75 0.32 9.12
N ARG A 15 -0.66 -0.99 9.33
CA ARG A 15 -0.21 -1.60 10.59
C ARG A 15 1.09 -2.33 10.35
N LEU A 16 2.05 -2.09 11.25
CA LEU A 16 3.36 -2.72 11.27
C LEU A 16 3.50 -3.42 12.62
N THR A 17 3.78 -4.72 12.59
CA THR A 17 3.97 -5.53 13.80
C THR A 17 5.36 -6.16 13.78
N PRO A 18 6.21 -5.97 14.80
CA PRO A 18 7.49 -6.65 14.87
C PRO A 18 7.28 -8.16 15.03
N VAL A 19 8.01 -8.95 14.26
CA VAL A 19 8.00 -10.43 14.30
C VAL A 19 9.43 -10.96 14.27
N SER A 20 9.62 -12.25 14.57
CA SER A 20 10.97 -12.84 14.74
C SER A 20 11.87 -12.73 13.51
N CYS A 21 11.30 -12.67 12.31
CA CYS A 21 12.02 -12.61 11.03
C CYS A 21 11.87 -11.26 10.32
N GLY A 22 11.36 -10.21 10.98
CA GLY A 22 11.18 -8.91 10.36
C GLY A 22 9.96 -8.16 10.89
N THR A 23 9.16 -7.61 9.97
CA THR A 23 7.94 -6.85 10.30
C THR A 23 6.78 -7.36 9.47
N GLU A 24 5.68 -7.74 10.11
CA GLU A 24 4.41 -7.99 9.45
C GLU A 24 3.79 -6.65 9.03
N LEU A 25 3.30 -6.58 7.79
CA LEU A 25 2.63 -5.41 7.22
C LEU A 25 1.18 -5.76 6.86
N SER A 26 0.23 -5.00 7.40
CA SER A 26 -1.19 -5.09 7.03
C SER A 26 -1.70 -3.72 6.59
N ILE A 27 -2.40 -3.68 5.45
CA ILE A 27 -2.93 -2.45 4.86
C ILE A 27 -4.43 -2.61 4.62
N THR A 28 -5.20 -1.60 5.02
CA THR A 28 -6.62 -1.48 4.68
C THR A 28 -6.86 -0.13 4.02
N GLN A 29 -7.52 -0.13 2.87
CA GLN A 29 -7.98 1.08 2.20
C GLN A 29 -9.51 1.08 2.19
N ALA A 30 -10.11 2.01 2.94
CA ALA A 30 -11.54 2.21 3.08
C ALA A 30 -11.98 3.53 2.42
N GLY A 31 -13.29 3.67 2.22
CA GLY A 31 -13.87 4.87 1.59
C GLY A 31 -13.58 5.01 0.09
N ILE A 32 -13.23 3.90 -0.59
CA ILE A 32 -12.97 3.91 -2.03
C ILE A 32 -14.26 4.31 -2.77
N PRO A 33 -14.27 5.42 -3.52
CA PRO A 33 -15.43 5.84 -4.31
C PRO A 33 -15.82 4.77 -5.33
N GLN A 34 -17.12 4.56 -5.56
CA GLN A 34 -17.61 3.55 -6.52
C GLN A 34 -17.12 3.77 -7.97
N ALA A 35 -16.75 5.00 -8.33
CA ALA A 35 -16.20 5.32 -9.64
C ALA A 35 -14.76 4.80 -9.84
N ILE A 36 -14.06 4.42 -8.77
CA ILE A 36 -12.72 3.85 -8.84
C ILE A 36 -12.85 2.32 -8.80
N PRO A 37 -12.41 1.60 -9.85
CA PRO A 37 -12.41 0.14 -9.84
C PRO A 37 -11.49 -0.39 -8.74
N LEU A 38 -12.01 -1.30 -7.92
CA LEU A 38 -11.29 -1.86 -6.77
C LEU A 38 -10.03 -2.63 -7.21
N GLU A 39 -10.10 -3.28 -8.37
CA GLU A 39 -9.00 -4.03 -8.97
C GLU A 39 -7.81 -3.13 -9.30
N MET A 40 -8.06 -1.87 -9.70
CA MET A 40 -7.01 -0.90 -9.97
C MET A 40 -6.30 -0.45 -8.68
N CYS A 41 -7.04 -0.33 -7.57
CA CYS A 41 -6.45 -0.07 -6.26
C CYS A 41 -5.54 -1.23 -5.83
N TYR A 42 -5.97 -2.48 -6.02
CA TYR A 42 -5.15 -3.65 -5.72
C TYR A 42 -3.88 -3.68 -6.57
N LEU A 43 -3.98 -3.44 -7.88
CA LEU A 43 -2.81 -3.40 -8.76
C LEU A 43 -1.79 -2.34 -8.32
N GLY A 44 -2.26 -1.11 -8.03
CA GLY A 44 -1.38 -0.04 -7.56
C GLY A 44 -0.69 -0.36 -6.23
N TRP A 45 -1.39 -1.01 -5.30
CA TRP A 45 -0.79 -1.47 -4.05
C TRP A 45 0.23 -2.60 -4.26
N GLN A 46 -0.04 -3.55 -5.15
CA GLN A 46 0.91 -4.63 -5.48
C GLN A 46 2.22 -4.05 -6.01
N GLU A 47 2.16 -3.11 -6.96
CA GLU A 47 3.36 -2.43 -7.47
C GLU A 47 4.10 -1.65 -6.40
N SER A 48 3.37 -1.01 -5.49
CA SER A 48 3.95 -0.23 -4.38
C SER A 48 4.65 -1.13 -3.37
N LEU A 49 4.05 -2.28 -3.03
CA LEU A 49 4.63 -3.27 -2.12
C LEU A 49 5.85 -3.98 -2.73
N GLU A 50 5.84 -4.25 -4.04
CA GLU A 50 7.02 -4.77 -4.75
C GLU A 50 8.19 -3.77 -4.68
N LYS A 51 7.93 -2.48 -4.87
CA LYS A 51 8.95 -1.43 -4.71
C LYS A 51 9.42 -1.30 -3.26
N LEU A 52 8.49 -1.36 -2.30
CA LEU A 52 8.82 -1.31 -0.87
C LEU A 52 9.76 -2.46 -0.50
N LYS A 53 9.46 -3.69 -0.93
CA LYS A 53 10.32 -4.85 -0.70
C LYS A 53 11.74 -4.60 -1.19
N ARG A 54 11.90 -4.12 -2.43
CA ARG A 54 13.23 -3.81 -3.00
C ARG A 54 13.99 -2.72 -2.24
N LEU A 55 13.27 -1.80 -1.62
CA LEU A 55 13.86 -0.72 -0.83
C LEU A 55 14.32 -1.19 0.55
N VAL A 56 13.54 -2.06 1.21
CA VAL A 56 13.74 -2.40 2.63
C VAL A 56 14.42 -3.76 2.87
N GLU A 57 14.44 -4.63 1.86
CA GLU A 57 15.15 -5.93 1.89
C GLU A 57 16.29 -6.02 0.85
N PRO A 58 17.13 -4.99 0.63
CA PRO A 58 18.23 -5.14 -0.31
C PRO A 58 19.28 -6.11 0.25
N GLU A 59 19.67 -7.10 -0.55
CA GLU A 59 20.95 -7.80 -0.32
C GLU A 59 22.08 -6.87 -0.79
N ILE A 60 22.69 -6.17 0.17
CA ILE A 60 23.84 -5.31 -0.09
C ILE A 60 25.08 -6.19 0.06
N LEU A 61 25.65 -6.61 -1.08
CA LEU A 61 26.98 -7.20 -1.08
C LEU A 61 27.98 -6.06 -0.86
N ASP A 62 28.75 -6.13 0.23
CA ASP A 62 29.85 -5.21 0.48
C ASP A 62 30.84 -5.27 -0.71
N ALA A 63 31.19 -4.09 -1.24
CA ALA A 63 32.14 -3.93 -2.34
C ALA A 63 33.60 -4.12 -1.90
#